data_AF-A0A950RII5-F1
#
_entry.id   AF-A0A950RII5-F1
#
_cell.length_a   1.000
_cell.length_b   1.000
_cell.length_c   1.000
_cell.angle_alpha   90.00
_cell.angle_beta   90.00
_cell.angle_gamma   90.00
#
_symmetry.space_group_name_H-M   'P 1'
#
loop_
_entity.id
_entity.type
_entity.pdbx_description
1 polymer ?
#
loop_
_entity_poly.entity_id
_entity_poly.type
_entity_poly.pdbx_seq_one_letter_code
_entity_poly.pdbx_strand_id
1 'polypeptide(L)'
;MNAISRSVTRHKRIRRNFGRIPEVAPMPNLIDVQRASYEAFLQKDTHHDSRTNTGLQEVFKSVFPIDDFAGRGRLEFVYYELEEPKYDVEECIQRGLTYAAPLKVVLRLIVWDLDEDTGARSIRDIKEQPVYMGDMPLMTDNGTFIINGTERVIVSQMHRSPGVFFDHDKGKTHSSGKYLFAARVIPYRGSWLDFEFDSKDLVYVRIDRKRKLPVTTLLYALDGAATERLRAARQAQGEQVELGEIQGMDAQEILNHFYRQVVFKHTAKGWSRPLDPEAFRGQKLLEPLVDAATGQVVAEADTKLTVRQARKLAETTRDVLVGRADLLGRFVAEDIVNEATGEIYAEAGEELAEARLAALEQAGVTRLPTLAIDQQNGP
;
A
#
# COMPACT_ATOMS: atom_id res chain seq x y z
N MET A 1 25.98 8.94 41.08
CA MET A 1 26.29 8.26 42.36
C MET A 1 25.07 7.42 42.74
N ASN A 2 25.04 6.16 42.32
CA ASN A 2 23.89 5.29 42.57
C ASN A 2 24.12 4.56 43.89
N ALA A 3 23.37 4.95 44.91
CA ALA A 3 23.32 4.27 46.19
C ALA A 3 22.75 2.86 45.97
N ILE A 4 23.64 1.86 45.98
CA ILE A 4 23.26 0.45 46.11
C ILE A 4 22.51 0.35 47.44
N SER A 5 21.18 0.21 47.40
CA SER A 5 20.38 -0.07 48.58
C SER A 5 20.81 -1.44 49.15
N ARG A 6 21.66 -1.40 50.18
CA ARG A 6 22.14 -2.61 50.86
C ARG A 6 20.97 -3.18 51.67
N SER A 7 20.30 -4.22 51.15
CA SER A 7 19.27 -4.91 51.91
C SER A 7 19.89 -5.60 53.14
N VAL A 8 19.33 -5.31 54.31
CA VAL A 8 19.78 -5.86 55.61
C VAL A 8 19.67 -7.40 55.62
N THR A 9 18.75 -7.96 54.85
CA THR A 9 18.49 -9.40 54.73
C THR A 9 19.63 -10.21 54.11
N ARG A 10 20.50 -9.62 53.28
CA ARG A 10 21.65 -10.34 52.68
C ARG A 10 22.67 -10.84 53.72
N HIS A 11 22.72 -10.23 54.89
CA HIS A 11 23.66 -10.61 55.97
C HIS A 11 23.26 -11.89 56.70
N LYS A 12 21.98 -12.32 56.62
CA LYS A 12 21.50 -13.53 57.32
C LYS A 12 21.83 -14.83 56.58
N ARG A 13 21.98 -14.81 55.26
CA ARG A 13 22.28 -15.99 54.44
C ARG A 13 23.01 -15.63 53.16
N ILE A 14 24.29 -16.03 53.06
CA ILE A 14 25.12 -15.76 51.89
C ILE A 14 24.97 -16.91 50.88
N ARG A 15 24.45 -16.61 49.68
CA ARG A 15 24.44 -17.56 48.56
C ARG A 15 25.78 -17.46 47.82
N ARG A 16 26.57 -18.53 47.80
CA ARG A 16 27.79 -18.60 46.99
C ARG A 16 27.42 -18.70 45.51
N ASN A 17 27.96 -17.81 44.68
CA ASN A 17 27.81 -17.81 43.22
C ASN A 17 29.11 -18.34 42.59
N PHE A 18 29.02 -19.37 41.75
CA PHE A 18 30.17 -19.95 41.03
C PHE A 18 30.32 -19.42 39.59
N GLY A 19 29.45 -18.47 39.19
CA GLY A 19 29.51 -17.81 37.89
C GLY A 19 30.83 -17.04 37.72
N ARG A 20 31.52 -17.30 36.61
CA ARG A 20 32.79 -16.64 36.28
C ARG A 20 32.61 -15.33 35.51
N ILE A 21 31.45 -15.16 34.86
CA ILE A 21 31.11 -13.96 34.08
C ILE A 21 30.51 -12.92 35.02
N PRO A 22 31.03 -11.69 35.07
CA PRO A 22 30.47 -10.63 35.89
C PRO A 22 29.12 -10.14 35.33
N GLU A 23 28.19 -9.80 36.21
CA GLU A 23 26.91 -9.20 35.85
C GLU A 23 27.14 -7.76 35.37
N VAL A 24 26.96 -7.50 34.08
CA VAL A 24 27.21 -6.19 33.44
C VAL A 24 26.01 -5.25 33.57
N ALA A 25 24.80 -5.82 33.62
CA ALA A 25 23.56 -5.08 33.78
C ALA A 25 22.68 -5.79 34.83
N PRO A 26 22.03 -5.03 35.73
CA PRO A 26 21.13 -5.62 36.72
C PRO A 26 19.92 -6.24 36.03
N MET A 27 19.36 -7.28 36.64
CA MET A 27 18.09 -7.85 36.20
C MET A 27 16.99 -6.77 36.15
N PRO A 28 16.33 -6.57 34.99
CA PRO A 28 15.26 -5.58 34.86
C PRO A 28 14.02 -6.03 35.64
N ASN A 29 13.10 -5.09 35.85
CA ASN A 29 11.80 -5.42 36.40
C ASN A 29 11.02 -6.29 35.38
N LEU A 30 10.65 -7.51 35.79
CA LEU A 30 10.05 -8.50 34.90
C LEU A 30 8.59 -8.18 34.52
N ILE A 31 7.92 -7.31 35.28
CA ILE A 31 6.55 -6.86 35.00
C ILE A 31 6.50 -5.49 34.31
N ASP A 32 7.66 -4.89 34.05
CA ASP A 32 7.77 -3.53 33.54
C ASP A 32 7.11 -3.35 32.18
N VAL A 33 7.21 -4.36 31.31
CA VAL A 33 6.58 -4.36 29.99
C VAL A 33 5.06 -4.16 30.09
N GLN A 34 4.41 -4.83 31.04
CA GLN A 34 2.96 -4.71 31.24
C GLN A 34 2.61 -3.35 31.82
N ARG A 35 3.34 -2.92 32.86
CA ARG A 35 3.11 -1.64 33.54
C ARG A 35 3.32 -0.45 32.61
N ALA A 36 4.49 -0.38 31.96
CA ALA A 36 4.83 0.71 31.06
C ALA A 36 3.86 0.80 29.87
N SER A 37 3.42 -0.34 29.31
CA SER A 37 2.42 -0.37 28.24
C SER A 37 1.08 0.23 28.69
N TYR A 38 0.61 -0.16 29.87
CA TYR A 38 -0.69 0.30 30.38
C TYR A 38 -0.66 1.75 30.88
N GLU A 39 0.46 2.18 31.48
CA GLU A 39 0.71 3.56 31.85
C GLU A 39 0.75 4.48 30.63
N ALA A 40 1.45 4.07 29.56
CA ALA A 40 1.46 4.80 28.29
C ALA A 40 0.09 4.86 27.61
N PHE A 41 -0.75 3.83 27.80
CA PHE A 41 -2.12 3.80 27.31
C PHE A 41 -3.04 4.80 28.03
N LEU A 42 -3.00 4.82 29.37
CA LEU A 42 -3.88 5.67 30.18
C LEU A 42 -3.38 7.11 30.36
N GLN A 43 -2.06 7.32 30.44
CA GLN A 43 -1.43 8.60 30.80
C GLN A 43 -2.10 9.28 32.02
N LYS A 44 -2.52 8.47 33.02
CA LYS A 44 -3.36 8.89 34.14
C LYS A 44 -2.75 10.04 34.93
N ASP A 45 -1.47 9.92 35.27
CA ASP A 45 -0.76 10.89 36.13
C ASP A 45 -0.13 12.05 35.35
N THR A 46 -0.40 12.13 34.03
CA THR A 46 0.07 13.23 33.17
C THR A 46 -1.03 14.26 32.99
N HIS A 47 -0.70 15.53 33.25
CA HIS A 47 -1.59 16.67 32.99
C HIS A 47 -2.04 16.69 31.53
N HIS A 48 -3.32 17.00 31.26
CA HIS A 48 -3.92 16.86 29.92
C HIS A 48 -3.14 17.60 28.81
N ASP A 49 -2.62 18.81 29.09
CA ASP A 49 -1.81 19.58 28.14
C ASP A 49 -0.45 18.95 27.80
N SER A 50 0.09 18.12 28.69
CA SER A 50 1.40 17.48 28.54
C SER A 50 1.31 16.06 27.98
N ARG A 51 0.09 15.55 27.70
CA ARG A 51 -0.10 14.18 27.20
C ARG A 51 0.39 14.04 25.76
N THR A 52 1.09 12.95 25.49
CA THR A 52 1.47 12.57 24.13
C THR A 52 0.26 12.02 23.37
N ASN A 53 0.29 12.11 22.03
CA ASN A 53 -0.77 11.56 21.18
C ASN A 53 -0.66 10.03 21.07
N THR A 54 -0.85 9.34 22.19
CA THR A 54 -0.74 7.87 22.33
C THR A 54 -1.83 7.35 23.24
N GLY A 55 -2.24 6.09 23.07
CA GLY A 55 -3.22 5.46 23.96
C GLY A 55 -4.60 6.08 23.85
N LEU A 56 -5.26 6.38 24.98
CA LEU A 56 -6.60 6.98 24.99
C LEU A 56 -6.65 8.33 24.25
N GLN A 57 -5.60 9.14 24.36
CA GLN A 57 -5.51 10.45 23.71
C GLN A 57 -5.56 10.32 22.17
N GLU A 58 -4.83 9.36 21.61
CA GLU A 58 -4.82 9.06 20.18
C GLU A 58 -6.19 8.57 19.71
N VAL A 59 -6.82 7.66 20.49
CA VAL A 59 -8.14 7.12 20.15
C VAL A 59 -9.17 8.23 20.07
N PHE A 60 -9.25 9.13 21.06
CA PHE A 60 -10.21 10.24 21.00
C PHE A 60 -9.91 11.20 19.84
N LYS A 61 -8.64 11.56 19.62
CA LYS A 61 -8.25 12.42 18.49
C LYS A 61 -8.47 11.79 17.12
N SER A 62 -8.52 10.45 17.03
CA SER A 62 -8.80 9.74 15.77
C SER A 62 -10.28 9.75 15.39
N VAL A 63 -11.17 9.88 16.39
CA VAL A 63 -12.63 9.86 16.19
C VAL A 63 -13.21 11.27 16.16
N PHE A 64 -12.65 12.19 16.94
CA PHE A 64 -13.09 13.58 17.02
C PHE A 64 -12.20 14.51 16.19
N PRO A 65 -12.76 15.58 15.58
CA PRO A 65 -14.13 16.04 15.72
C PRO A 65 -15.15 15.22 14.93
N ILE A 66 -16.39 15.20 15.41
CA ILE A 66 -17.53 14.62 14.70
C ILE A 66 -18.39 15.78 14.20
N ASP A 67 -18.53 15.88 12.88
CA ASP A 67 -19.39 16.87 12.22
C ASP A 67 -20.78 16.29 11.96
N ASP A 68 -21.81 17.11 12.15
CA ASP A 68 -23.18 16.80 11.72
C ASP A 68 -23.29 16.88 10.19
N PHE A 69 -24.10 15.99 9.59
CA PHE A 69 -24.29 15.93 8.13
C PHE A 69 -24.85 17.24 7.56
N ALA A 70 -25.73 17.92 8.31
CA ALA A 70 -26.28 19.21 7.90
C ALA A 70 -25.34 20.39 8.20
N GLY A 71 -24.15 20.15 8.79
CA GLY A 71 -23.20 21.19 9.17
C GLY A 71 -23.67 22.13 10.28
N ARG A 72 -24.73 21.76 11.02
CA ARG A 72 -25.32 22.58 12.09
C ARG A 72 -24.61 22.43 13.42
N GLY A 73 -23.80 21.40 13.59
CA GLY A 73 -23.06 21.19 14.82
C GLY A 73 -21.79 20.38 14.64
N ARG A 74 -20.87 20.56 15.58
CA ARG A 74 -19.62 19.81 15.70
C ARG A 74 -19.38 19.45 17.14
N LEU A 75 -19.02 18.19 17.37
CA LEU A 75 -18.58 17.71 18.67
C LEU A 75 -17.06 17.58 18.68
N GLU A 76 -16.40 18.27 19.59
CA GLU A 76 -14.96 18.28 19.76
C GLU A 76 -14.56 17.59 21.07
N PHE A 77 -13.43 16.88 21.02
CA PHE A 77 -12.78 16.33 22.20
C PHE A 77 -11.84 17.38 22.80
N VAL A 78 -11.99 17.68 24.09
CA VAL A 78 -11.13 18.62 24.81
C VAL A 78 -10.06 17.86 25.59
N TYR A 79 -10.46 17.08 26.60
CA TYR A 79 -9.58 16.18 27.35
C TYR A 79 -10.39 15.06 28.03
N TYR A 80 -9.70 14.09 28.66
CA TYR A 80 -10.33 13.08 29.52
C TYR A 80 -9.71 13.07 30.91
N GLU A 81 -10.51 12.66 31.89
CA GLU A 81 -10.11 12.47 33.28
C GLU A 81 -10.56 11.09 33.76
N LEU A 82 -9.67 10.43 34.52
CA LEU A 82 -9.98 9.21 35.23
C LEU A 82 -10.21 9.59 36.69
N GLU A 83 -11.42 9.36 37.19
CA GLU A 83 -11.71 9.56 38.60
C GLU A 83 -11.04 8.49 39.46
N GLU A 84 -11.03 8.70 40.77
CA GLU A 84 -10.54 7.67 41.68
C GLU A 84 -11.47 6.45 41.68
N PRO A 85 -10.91 5.24 41.79
CA PRO A 85 -11.71 4.03 41.91
C PRO A 85 -12.55 4.08 43.19
N LYS A 86 -13.80 3.62 43.10
CA LYS A 86 -14.76 3.67 44.23
C LYS A 86 -14.39 2.72 45.38
N TYR A 87 -13.65 1.67 45.07
CA TYR A 87 -13.25 0.61 45.99
C TYR A 87 -11.78 0.29 45.76
N ASP A 88 -11.10 -0.15 46.80
CA ASP A 88 -9.72 -0.63 46.68
C ASP A 88 -9.65 -2.07 46.14
N VAL A 89 -8.43 -2.59 45.97
CA VAL A 89 -8.18 -3.92 45.43
C VAL A 89 -8.72 -5.03 46.35
N GLU A 90 -8.60 -4.89 47.67
CA GLU A 90 -9.01 -5.92 48.63
C GLU A 90 -10.53 -6.00 48.73
N GLU A 91 -11.21 -4.86 48.76
CA GLU A 91 -12.66 -4.76 48.72
C GLU A 91 -13.23 -5.35 47.42
N CYS A 92 -12.59 -5.07 46.28
CA CYS A 92 -13.01 -5.65 45.00
C CYS A 92 -12.92 -7.19 45.00
N ILE A 93 -11.86 -7.75 45.59
CA ILE A 93 -11.69 -9.21 45.71
C ILE A 93 -12.77 -9.80 46.63
N GLN A 94 -12.96 -9.23 47.82
CA GLN A 94 -13.92 -9.76 48.81
C GLN A 94 -15.37 -9.67 48.31
N ARG A 95 -15.72 -8.60 47.60
CA ARG A 95 -17.09 -8.32 47.13
C ARG A 95 -17.38 -8.86 45.74
N GLY A 96 -16.40 -9.44 45.04
CA GLY A 96 -16.61 -9.92 43.67
C GLY A 96 -16.76 -8.80 42.63
N LEU A 97 -16.17 -7.62 42.87
CA LEU A 97 -16.27 -6.45 41.99
C LEU A 97 -15.06 -6.31 41.07
N THR A 98 -15.18 -5.49 40.04
CA THR A 98 -14.06 -5.12 39.15
C THR A 98 -13.38 -3.87 39.69
N TYR A 99 -12.04 -3.89 39.82
CA TYR A 99 -11.25 -2.73 40.22
C TYR A 99 -11.11 -1.79 39.03
N ALA A 100 -11.84 -0.68 39.04
CA ALA A 100 -11.95 0.24 37.91
C ALA A 100 -12.18 1.70 38.35
N ALA A 101 -11.79 2.62 37.48
CA ALA A 101 -12.00 4.06 37.62
C ALA A 101 -13.01 4.58 36.58
N PRO A 102 -13.96 5.44 36.96
CA PRO A 102 -14.82 6.14 36.01
C PRO A 102 -14.01 6.99 35.02
N LEU A 103 -14.23 6.80 33.72
CA LEU A 103 -13.68 7.65 32.66
C LEU A 103 -14.68 8.74 32.29
N LYS A 104 -14.31 9.99 32.56
CA LYS A 104 -15.06 11.17 32.11
C LYS A 104 -14.31 11.85 30.98
N VAL A 105 -15.02 12.20 29.92
CA VAL A 105 -14.48 12.88 28.76
C VAL A 105 -15.15 14.24 28.63
N VAL A 106 -14.37 15.30 28.63
CA VAL A 106 -14.86 16.66 28.42
C VAL A 106 -14.99 16.89 26.93
N LEU A 107 -16.24 17.05 26.49
CA LEU A 107 -16.59 17.28 25.10
C LEU A 107 -17.16 18.69 24.96
N ARG A 108 -16.87 19.32 23.82
CA ARG A 108 -17.39 20.63 23.45
C ARG A 108 -18.30 20.47 22.24
N LEU A 109 -19.58 20.81 22.42
CA LEU A 109 -20.55 20.90 21.33
C LEU A 109 -20.62 22.35 20.86
N ILE A 110 -20.26 22.57 19.60
CA ILE A 110 -20.43 23.86 18.91
C ILE A 110 -21.66 23.73 18.02
N VAL A 111 -22.61 24.65 18.17
CA VAL A 111 -23.81 24.72 17.34
C VAL A 111 -23.75 25.99 16.50
N TRP A 112 -23.98 25.85 15.20
CA TRP A 112 -24.03 26.96 14.26
C TRP A 112 -25.47 27.23 13.82
N ASP A 113 -25.80 28.51 13.67
CA ASP A 113 -26.94 28.92 12.86
C ASP A 113 -26.45 29.15 11.42
N LEU A 114 -27.09 28.44 10.50
CA LEU A 114 -26.87 28.54 9.06
C LEU A 114 -27.91 29.50 8.49
N ASP A 115 -27.44 30.58 7.87
CA ASP A 115 -28.28 31.43 7.05
C ASP A 115 -28.43 30.78 5.66
N GLU A 116 -29.65 30.35 5.32
CA GLU A 116 -29.96 29.63 4.08
C GLU A 116 -29.74 30.50 2.83
N ASP A 117 -29.78 31.84 2.96
CA ASP A 117 -29.63 32.77 1.84
C ASP A 117 -28.17 33.14 1.54
N THR A 118 -27.30 33.17 2.56
CA THR A 118 -25.90 33.61 2.42
C THR A 118 -24.87 32.49 2.60
N GLY A 119 -25.27 31.33 3.12
CA GLY A 119 -24.38 30.23 3.48
C GLY A 119 -23.40 30.57 4.61
N ALA A 120 -23.55 31.73 5.24
CA ALA A 120 -22.69 32.18 6.33
C ALA A 120 -22.96 31.35 7.60
N ARG A 121 -21.90 30.91 8.26
CA ARG A 121 -21.96 30.17 9.53
C ARG A 121 -21.71 31.13 10.69
N SER A 122 -22.69 31.27 11.57
CA SER A 122 -22.54 32.01 12.82
C SER A 122 -22.59 31.06 14.00
N ILE A 123 -21.75 31.28 15.02
CA ILE A 123 -21.76 30.46 16.22
C ILE A 123 -22.98 30.86 17.06
N ARG A 124 -23.88 29.91 17.28
CA ARG A 124 -25.06 30.11 18.12
C ARG A 124 -24.73 29.83 19.57
N ASP A 125 -24.11 28.69 19.84
CA ASP A 125 -23.88 28.20 21.20
C ASP A 125 -22.63 27.31 21.26
N ILE A 126 -21.94 27.35 22.40
CA ILE A 126 -20.82 26.48 22.71
C ILE A 126 -21.06 25.92 24.11
N LYS A 127 -21.29 24.60 24.19
CA LYS A 127 -21.47 23.90 25.47
C LYS A 127 -20.34 22.92 25.69
N GLU A 128 -19.62 23.07 26.80
CA GLU A 128 -18.58 22.15 27.23
C GLU A 128 -19.06 21.40 28.47
N GLN A 129 -19.06 20.06 28.41
CA GLN A 129 -19.56 19.23 29.50
C GLN A 129 -18.75 17.93 29.65
N PRO A 130 -18.48 17.49 30.90
CA PRO A 130 -17.93 16.17 31.17
C PRO A 130 -19.00 15.09 30.98
N VAL A 131 -18.73 14.14 30.09
CA VAL A 131 -19.60 12.99 29.82
C VAL A 131 -18.93 11.72 30.35
N TYR A 132 -19.66 10.94 31.13
CA TYR A 132 -19.20 9.63 31.58
C TYR A 132 -19.23 8.63 30.43
N MET A 133 -18.09 8.01 30.13
CA MET A 133 -17.89 7.09 29.00
C MET A 133 -17.76 5.61 29.42
N GLY A 134 -17.85 5.32 30.72
CA GLY A 134 -17.71 3.97 31.27
C GLY A 134 -16.61 3.86 32.32
N ASP A 135 -16.47 2.67 32.90
CA ASP A 135 -15.44 2.37 33.90
C ASP A 135 -14.25 1.69 33.23
N MET A 136 -13.04 2.20 33.48
CA MET A 136 -11.77 1.65 32.98
C MET A 136 -11.13 0.77 34.06
N PRO A 137 -10.98 -0.55 33.83
CA PRO A 137 -10.32 -1.44 34.79
C PRO A 137 -8.88 -1.01 35.04
N LEU A 138 -8.48 -0.80 36.30
CA LEU A 138 -7.13 -0.34 36.62
C LEU A 138 -6.19 -1.52 36.88
N MET A 139 -4.93 -1.33 36.50
CA MET A 139 -3.86 -2.28 36.79
C MET A 139 -3.39 -2.13 38.25
N THR A 140 -3.17 -3.24 38.95
CA THR A 140 -2.58 -3.26 40.29
C THR A 140 -1.05 -3.06 40.22
N ASP A 141 -0.41 -2.84 41.36
CA ASP A 141 1.06 -2.69 41.44
C ASP A 141 1.83 -3.93 40.93
N ASN A 142 1.19 -5.10 40.96
CA ASN A 142 1.73 -6.37 40.50
C ASN A 142 1.56 -6.62 38.99
N GLY A 143 0.94 -5.69 38.25
CA GLY A 143 0.70 -5.83 36.81
C GLY A 143 -0.51 -6.71 36.47
N THR A 144 -1.46 -6.85 37.39
CA THR A 144 -2.67 -7.67 37.24
C THR A 144 -3.93 -6.80 37.25
N PHE A 145 -5.08 -7.39 36.92
CA PHE A 145 -6.39 -6.74 36.94
C PHE A 145 -7.36 -7.54 37.79
N ILE A 146 -8.15 -6.87 38.63
CA ILE A 146 -9.25 -7.53 39.35
C ILE A 146 -10.53 -7.39 38.53
N ILE A 147 -11.00 -8.50 37.97
CA ILE A 147 -12.24 -8.59 37.20
C ILE A 147 -13.19 -9.50 37.94
N ASN A 148 -14.34 -8.97 38.38
CA ASN A 148 -15.35 -9.71 39.15
C ASN A 148 -14.74 -10.44 40.37
N GLY A 149 -13.88 -9.76 41.13
CA GLY A 149 -13.15 -10.28 42.30
C GLY A 149 -12.04 -11.29 41.99
N THR A 150 -11.82 -11.62 40.72
CA THR A 150 -10.75 -12.55 40.31
C THR A 150 -9.58 -11.79 39.70
N GLU A 151 -8.38 -12.16 40.13
CA GLU A 151 -7.15 -11.60 39.57
C GLU A 151 -6.86 -12.21 38.19
N ARG A 152 -6.59 -11.35 37.21
CA ARG A 152 -6.35 -11.71 35.81
C ARG A 152 -5.12 -11.01 35.28
N VAL A 153 -4.49 -11.62 34.27
CA VAL A 153 -3.34 -11.08 33.57
C VAL A 153 -3.65 -11.02 32.08
N ILE A 154 -3.23 -9.94 31.44
CA ILE A 154 -3.30 -9.79 29.98
C ILE A 154 -1.96 -10.23 29.40
N VAL A 155 -1.99 -11.23 28.51
CA VAL A 155 -0.79 -11.74 27.85
C VAL A 155 -0.51 -10.92 26.60
N SER A 156 0.75 -10.53 26.42
CA SER A 156 1.18 -9.85 25.20
C SER A 156 0.98 -10.75 23.99
N GLN A 157 0.20 -10.28 23.01
CA GLN A 157 -0.02 -11.00 21.77
C GLN A 157 1.13 -10.76 20.80
N MET A 158 1.58 -11.83 20.13
CA MET A 158 2.45 -11.72 18.97
C MET A 158 1.61 -11.84 17.70
N HIS A 159 1.60 -10.78 16.89
CA HIS A 159 0.97 -10.78 15.58
C HIS A 159 1.94 -10.24 14.52
N ARG A 160 1.63 -10.46 13.24
CA ARG A 160 2.42 -9.89 12.14
C ARG A 160 2.27 -8.38 12.16
N SER A 161 3.38 -7.68 11.95
CA SER A 161 3.34 -6.23 11.78
C SER A 161 2.56 -5.87 10.51
N PRO A 162 1.88 -4.72 10.49
CA PRO A 162 1.39 -4.15 9.25
C PRO A 162 2.54 -3.94 8.25
N GLY A 163 2.24 -4.08 6.97
CA GLY A 163 3.22 -3.91 5.90
C GLY A 163 2.97 -4.82 4.70
N VAL A 164 3.95 -4.85 3.80
CA VAL A 164 3.93 -5.67 2.59
C VAL A 164 4.84 -6.88 2.78
N PHE A 165 4.30 -8.06 2.52
CA PHE A 165 4.98 -9.34 2.65
C PHE A 165 5.05 -10.02 1.30
N PHE A 166 6.25 -10.42 0.89
CA PHE A 166 6.45 -11.23 -0.29
C PHE A 166 6.75 -12.67 0.14
N ASP A 167 6.07 -13.63 -0.46
CA ASP A 167 6.25 -15.06 -0.16
C ASP A 167 6.13 -15.88 -1.45
N HIS A 168 6.51 -17.15 -1.37
CA HIS A 168 6.31 -18.10 -2.45
C HIS A 168 5.97 -19.49 -1.90
N ASP A 169 5.22 -20.27 -2.67
CA ASP A 169 4.73 -21.59 -2.26
C ASP A 169 5.80 -22.69 -2.25
N LYS A 170 7.06 -22.36 -2.60
CA LYS A 170 8.19 -23.28 -2.77
C LYS A 170 7.90 -24.42 -3.76
N GLY A 171 7.03 -24.19 -4.74
CA GLY A 171 6.68 -25.16 -5.77
C GLY A 171 5.80 -26.31 -5.27
N LYS A 172 5.14 -26.14 -4.12
CA LYS A 172 4.27 -27.19 -3.54
C LYS A 172 2.87 -27.22 -4.15
N THR A 173 2.38 -26.10 -4.68
CA THR A 173 0.97 -25.98 -5.11
C THR A 173 0.77 -26.56 -6.50
N HIS A 174 1.73 -26.38 -7.40
CA HIS A 174 1.62 -26.83 -8.78
C HIS A 174 2.55 -28.02 -9.05
N SER A 175 2.06 -29.03 -9.77
CA SER A 175 2.80 -30.28 -10.06
C SER A 175 4.08 -30.07 -10.87
N SER A 176 4.19 -28.97 -11.62
CA SER A 176 5.44 -28.61 -12.33
C SER A 176 6.58 -28.20 -11.40
N GLY A 177 6.31 -27.98 -10.10
CA GLY A 177 7.29 -27.44 -9.16
C GLY A 177 7.59 -25.96 -9.36
N LYS A 178 6.87 -25.27 -10.25
CA LYS A 178 7.00 -23.82 -10.48
C LYS A 178 6.64 -23.05 -9.22
N TYR A 179 7.46 -22.07 -8.87
CA TYR A 179 7.23 -21.24 -7.69
C TYR A 179 6.14 -20.22 -8.01
N LEU A 180 5.09 -20.22 -7.21
CA LEU A 180 4.05 -19.21 -7.26
C LEU A 180 4.35 -18.14 -6.21
N PHE A 181 4.66 -16.94 -6.69
CA PHE A 181 4.92 -15.79 -5.85
C PHE A 181 3.61 -15.12 -5.44
N ALA A 182 3.60 -14.57 -4.24
CA ALA A 182 2.50 -13.79 -3.71
C ALA A 182 3.01 -12.55 -2.98
N ALA A 183 2.25 -11.47 -3.04
CA ALA A 183 2.45 -10.26 -2.25
C ALA A 183 1.20 -10.00 -1.41
N ARG A 184 1.38 -9.80 -0.10
CA ARG A 184 0.28 -9.56 0.84
C ARG A 184 0.47 -8.23 1.53
N VAL A 185 -0.51 -7.36 1.42
CA VAL A 185 -0.58 -6.08 2.12
C VAL A 185 -1.46 -6.26 3.35
N ILE A 186 -0.84 -6.19 4.53
CA ILE A 186 -1.52 -6.26 5.83
C ILE A 186 -1.63 -4.84 6.37
N PRO A 187 -2.83 -4.22 6.38
CA PRO A 187 -3.00 -2.91 6.99
C PRO A 187 -3.01 -3.03 8.52
N TYR A 188 -2.78 -1.91 9.20
CA TYR A 188 -3.01 -1.83 10.66
C TYR A 188 -4.50 -1.98 11.00
N ARG A 189 -5.37 -1.39 10.17
CA ARG A 189 -6.82 -1.50 10.26
C ARG A 189 -7.40 -1.52 8.85
N GLY A 190 -8.39 -2.38 8.61
CA GLY A 190 -9.09 -2.48 7.32
C GLY A 190 -8.84 -3.78 6.58
N SER A 191 -9.17 -3.77 5.29
CA SER A 191 -9.18 -4.96 4.44
C SER A 191 -7.79 -5.37 3.95
N TRP A 192 -7.55 -6.67 3.89
CA TRP A 192 -6.29 -7.23 3.39
C TRP A 192 -6.31 -7.29 1.86
N LEU A 193 -5.17 -6.98 1.23
CA LEU A 193 -4.98 -7.15 -0.21
C LEU A 193 -3.94 -8.24 -0.45
N ASP A 194 -4.34 -9.29 -1.14
CA ASP A 194 -3.47 -10.40 -1.53
C ASP A 194 -3.33 -10.41 -3.06
N PHE A 195 -2.10 -10.32 -3.55
CA PHE A 195 -1.73 -10.51 -4.95
C PHE A 195 -1.06 -11.86 -5.11
N GLU A 196 -1.47 -12.65 -6.11
CA GLU A 196 -0.95 -14.00 -6.34
C GLU A 196 -0.76 -14.27 -7.83
N PHE A 197 0.35 -14.92 -8.17
CA PHE A 197 0.56 -15.51 -9.49
C PHE A 197 -0.13 -16.87 -9.58
N ASP A 198 -0.70 -17.16 -10.74
CA ASP A 198 -1.17 -18.49 -11.11
C ASP A 198 -0.10 -19.28 -11.89
N SER A 199 -0.33 -20.56 -12.13
CA SER A 199 0.60 -21.42 -12.89
C SER A 199 0.87 -20.92 -14.32
N LYS A 200 -0.10 -20.19 -14.89
CA LYS A 200 -0.05 -19.55 -16.20
C LYS A 200 0.57 -18.14 -16.21
N ASP A 201 1.24 -17.71 -15.13
CA ASP A 201 1.82 -16.36 -14.96
C ASP A 201 0.82 -15.20 -14.97
N LEU A 202 -0.47 -15.50 -14.85
CA LEU A 202 -1.51 -14.48 -14.67
C LEU A 202 -1.52 -13.98 -13.23
N VAL A 203 -1.60 -12.67 -13.07
CA VAL A 203 -1.65 -12.00 -11.77
C VAL A 203 -3.08 -11.74 -11.35
N TYR A 204 -3.39 -12.11 -10.12
CA TYR A 204 -4.71 -11.92 -9.53
C TYR A 204 -4.64 -11.21 -8.20
N VAL A 205 -5.76 -10.62 -7.82
CA VAL A 205 -5.96 -9.96 -6.54
C VAL A 205 -7.13 -10.59 -5.78
N ARG A 206 -7.03 -10.64 -4.46
CA ARG A 206 -8.11 -10.96 -3.52
C ARG A 206 -8.20 -9.87 -2.47
N ILE A 207 -9.41 -9.38 -2.25
CA ILE A 207 -9.73 -8.46 -1.16
C ILE A 207 -10.34 -9.29 -0.03
N ASP A 208 -9.77 -9.20 1.18
CA ASP A 208 -10.20 -9.97 2.37
C ASP A 208 -10.25 -11.49 2.16
N ARG A 209 -9.30 -12.03 1.38
CA ARG A 209 -9.22 -13.46 1.02
C ARG A 209 -10.51 -14.00 0.39
N LYS A 210 -11.31 -13.14 -0.23
CA LYS A 210 -12.52 -13.52 -0.97
C LYS A 210 -12.17 -14.08 -2.35
N ARG A 211 -13.08 -13.92 -3.31
CA ARG A 211 -12.96 -14.38 -4.69
C ARG A 211 -11.71 -13.78 -5.35
N LYS A 212 -11.06 -14.62 -6.17
CA LYS A 212 -9.95 -14.26 -7.04
C LYS A 212 -10.46 -13.43 -8.22
N LEU A 213 -9.89 -12.24 -8.41
CA LEU A 213 -10.18 -11.34 -9.53
C LEU A 213 -8.89 -11.07 -10.32
N PRO A 214 -8.93 -10.87 -11.64
CA PRO A 214 -7.77 -10.40 -12.38
C PRO A 214 -7.26 -9.09 -11.77
N VAL A 215 -5.94 -8.91 -11.68
CA VAL A 215 -5.37 -7.69 -11.08
C VAL A 215 -5.79 -6.43 -11.84
N THR A 216 -5.98 -6.56 -13.16
CA THR A 216 -6.46 -5.47 -14.02
C THR A 216 -7.82 -4.94 -13.59
N THR A 217 -8.71 -5.76 -13.02
CA THR A 217 -9.99 -5.30 -12.48
C THR A 217 -9.81 -4.29 -11.35
N LEU A 218 -8.77 -4.45 -10.51
CA LEU A 218 -8.44 -3.45 -9.49
C LEU A 218 -7.88 -2.19 -10.14
N LEU A 219 -7.00 -2.33 -11.14
CA LEU A 219 -6.39 -1.19 -11.83
C LEU A 219 -7.41 -0.34 -12.59
N TYR A 220 -8.39 -0.96 -13.26
CA TYR A 220 -9.53 -0.27 -13.86
C TYR A 220 -10.39 0.50 -12.84
N ALA A 221 -10.27 0.20 -11.55
CA ALA A 221 -10.96 0.92 -10.48
C ALA A 221 -10.09 1.99 -9.79
N LEU A 222 -8.78 2.02 -10.08
CA LEU A 222 -7.88 3.07 -9.60
C LEU A 222 -7.95 4.27 -10.54
N ASP A 223 -7.75 5.48 -10.01
CA ASP A 223 -7.78 6.71 -10.79
C ASP A 223 -6.83 6.62 -12.01
N GLY A 224 -7.36 6.91 -13.20
CA GLY A 224 -6.56 7.08 -14.41
C GLY A 224 -5.85 8.43 -14.46
N ALA A 225 -4.97 8.65 -15.44
CA ALA A 225 -4.17 9.89 -15.52
C ALA A 225 -5.05 11.13 -15.74
N ALA A 226 -6.19 10.98 -16.42
CA ALA A 226 -7.19 12.04 -16.56
C ALA A 226 -7.76 12.47 -15.20
N THR A 227 -8.13 11.50 -14.36
CA THR A 227 -8.67 11.75 -13.01
C THR A 227 -7.63 12.34 -12.08
N GLU A 228 -6.38 11.86 -12.12
CA GLU A 228 -5.29 12.44 -11.33
C GLU A 228 -5.08 13.92 -11.64
N ARG A 229 -5.08 14.30 -12.93
CA ARG A 229 -4.98 15.70 -13.36
C ARG A 229 -6.19 16.52 -12.91
N LEU A 230 -7.39 15.97 -13.02
CA LEU A 230 -8.62 16.62 -12.58
C LEU A 230 -8.60 16.89 -11.07
N ARG A 231 -8.20 15.89 -10.28
CA ARG A 231 -8.04 16.05 -8.82
C ARG A 231 -7.01 17.12 -8.49
N ALA A 232 -5.85 17.11 -9.13
CA ALA A 232 -4.82 18.13 -8.92
C ALA A 232 -5.33 19.54 -9.25
N ALA A 233 -6.09 19.70 -10.34
CA ALA A 233 -6.65 20.98 -10.74
C ALA A 233 -7.72 21.49 -9.75
N ARG A 234 -8.65 20.63 -9.32
CA ARG A 234 -9.69 20.99 -8.33
C ARG A 234 -9.08 21.28 -6.96
N GLN A 235 -8.09 20.51 -6.54
CA GLN A 235 -7.40 20.73 -5.27
C GLN A 235 -6.70 22.10 -5.24
N ALA A 236 -6.13 22.55 -6.36
CA ALA A 236 -5.55 23.90 -6.47
C ALA A 236 -6.60 25.03 -6.33
N GLN A 237 -7.87 24.71 -6.59
CA GLN A 237 -9.02 25.61 -6.45
C GLN A 237 -9.74 25.43 -5.10
N GLY A 238 -9.30 24.49 -4.25
CA GLY A 238 -9.95 24.15 -2.98
C GLY A 238 -11.23 23.33 -3.14
N GLU A 239 -11.47 22.76 -4.32
CA GLU A 239 -12.65 21.97 -4.66
C GLU A 239 -12.36 20.47 -4.66
N GLN A 240 -13.41 19.65 -4.57
CA GLN A 240 -13.33 18.20 -4.67
C GLN A 240 -13.87 17.73 -6.02
N VAL A 241 -13.37 16.58 -6.48
CA VAL A 241 -13.87 15.94 -7.71
C VAL A 241 -15.14 15.16 -7.40
N GLU A 242 -16.18 15.36 -8.20
CA GLU A 242 -17.44 14.65 -8.09
C GLU A 242 -17.26 13.17 -8.46
N LEU A 243 -18.03 12.27 -7.84
CA LEU A 243 -17.90 10.82 -8.07
C LEU A 243 -18.17 10.42 -9.52
N GLY A 244 -19.05 11.14 -10.22
CA GLY A 244 -19.39 10.87 -11.63
C GLY A 244 -18.32 11.31 -12.63
N GLU A 245 -17.35 12.13 -12.21
CA GLU A 245 -16.24 12.58 -13.06
C GLU A 245 -15.00 11.67 -12.95
N ILE A 246 -15.02 10.71 -12.01
CA ILE A 246 -13.92 9.79 -11.78
C ILE A 246 -13.89 8.74 -12.87
N GLN A 247 -12.77 8.67 -13.58
CA GLN A 247 -12.44 7.63 -14.54
C GLN A 247 -11.27 6.80 -14.02
N GLY A 248 -11.40 5.48 -14.16
CA GLY A 248 -10.32 4.57 -13.81
C GLY A 248 -9.23 4.52 -14.87
N MET A 249 -8.14 3.80 -14.60
CA MET A 249 -7.09 3.55 -15.60
C MET A 249 -7.68 2.82 -16.81
N ASP A 250 -7.30 3.20 -18.02
CA ASP A 250 -7.65 2.45 -19.23
C ASP A 250 -6.60 1.36 -19.55
N ALA A 251 -6.86 0.53 -20.57
CA ALA A 251 -5.96 -0.54 -20.97
C ALA A 251 -4.58 -0.02 -21.39
N GLN A 252 -4.54 1.09 -22.12
CA GLN A 252 -3.31 1.74 -22.58
C GLN A 252 -2.48 2.24 -21.40
N GLU A 253 -3.10 2.92 -20.43
CA GLU A 253 -2.46 3.42 -19.21
C GLU A 253 -1.88 2.27 -18.38
N ILE A 254 -2.65 1.18 -18.20
CA ILE A 254 -2.19 -0.01 -17.49
C ILE A 254 -0.96 -0.59 -18.20
N LEU A 255 -1.03 -0.82 -19.51
CA LEU A 255 0.08 -1.42 -20.26
C LEU A 255 1.32 -0.54 -20.24
N ASN A 256 1.17 0.77 -20.43
CA ASN A 256 2.28 1.73 -20.41
C ASN A 256 2.89 1.92 -19.01
N HIS A 257 2.16 1.61 -17.94
CA HIS A 257 2.70 1.62 -16.59
C HIS A 257 3.68 0.46 -16.35
N PHE A 258 3.37 -0.73 -16.85
CA PHE A 258 4.16 -1.95 -16.59
C PHE A 258 5.17 -2.28 -17.68
N TYR A 259 4.90 -1.88 -18.92
CA TYR A 259 5.70 -2.27 -20.08
C TYR A 259 6.31 -1.06 -20.78
N ARG A 260 7.55 -1.25 -21.26
CA ARG A 260 8.16 -0.30 -22.20
C ARG A 260 7.57 -0.51 -23.59
N GLN A 261 7.75 0.47 -24.47
CA GLN A 261 7.32 0.38 -25.86
C GLN A 261 8.51 0.23 -26.81
N VAL A 262 8.26 -0.44 -27.94
CA VAL A 262 9.10 -0.40 -29.14
C VAL A 262 8.26 0.22 -30.26
N VAL A 263 8.71 1.38 -30.73
CA VAL A 263 8.02 2.13 -31.79
C VAL A 263 8.58 1.76 -33.15
N PHE A 264 7.73 1.17 -33.99
CA PHE A 264 8.03 0.89 -35.38
C PHE A 264 7.61 2.06 -36.25
N LYS A 265 8.43 2.40 -37.24
CA LYS A 265 8.17 3.48 -38.21
C LYS A 265 8.17 2.91 -39.62
N HIS A 266 7.12 3.17 -40.37
CA HIS A 266 7.04 2.80 -41.78
C HIS A 266 7.82 3.82 -42.60
N THR A 267 8.83 3.34 -43.34
CA THR A 267 9.66 4.15 -44.23
C THR A 267 9.47 3.69 -45.68
N ALA A 268 10.02 4.43 -46.65
CA ALA A 268 10.01 4.00 -48.05
C ALA A 268 10.70 2.65 -48.30
N LYS A 269 11.57 2.21 -47.39
CA LYS A 269 12.29 0.93 -47.46
C LYS A 269 11.61 -0.19 -46.65
N GLY A 270 10.46 0.08 -46.04
CA GLY A 270 9.74 -0.82 -45.13
C GLY A 270 9.76 -0.34 -43.67
N TRP A 271 9.33 -1.22 -42.77
CA TRP A 271 9.29 -0.92 -41.34
C TRP A 271 10.70 -0.87 -40.72
N SER A 272 10.87 0.05 -39.78
CA SER A 272 12.11 0.23 -39.03
C SER A 272 11.83 0.35 -37.54
N ARG A 273 12.79 -0.02 -36.70
CA ARG A 273 12.72 0.18 -35.24
C ARG A 273 14.07 0.56 -34.66
N PRO A 274 14.11 1.17 -33.45
CA PRO A 274 15.35 1.37 -32.72
C PRO A 274 16.06 0.04 -32.40
N LEU A 275 17.39 0.04 -32.52
CA LEU A 275 18.23 -1.08 -32.13
C LEU A 275 18.42 -1.08 -30.60
N ASP A 276 17.71 -1.97 -29.89
CA ASP A 276 17.90 -2.19 -28.45
C ASP A 276 18.83 -3.39 -28.19
N PRO A 277 20.08 -3.18 -27.72
CA PRO A 277 21.02 -4.26 -27.45
C PRO A 277 20.56 -5.30 -26.44
N GLU A 278 19.66 -4.94 -25.52
CA GLU A 278 19.14 -5.88 -24.52
C GLU A 278 18.10 -6.82 -25.13
N ALA A 279 17.24 -6.30 -26.01
CA ALA A 279 16.21 -7.10 -26.70
C ALA A 279 16.81 -8.20 -27.60
N PHE A 280 17.98 -7.97 -28.19
CA PHE A 280 18.65 -8.95 -29.05
C PHE A 280 19.51 -9.98 -28.29
N ARG A 281 19.52 -9.95 -26.94
CA ARG A 281 20.34 -10.86 -26.12
C ARG A 281 19.99 -12.33 -26.38
N GLY A 282 20.89 -13.03 -27.07
CA GLY A 282 20.76 -14.48 -27.25
C GLY A 282 19.70 -14.91 -28.27
N GLN A 283 19.06 -13.97 -28.96
CA GLN A 283 18.18 -14.25 -30.08
C GLN A 283 19.00 -14.57 -31.33
N LYS A 284 18.52 -15.55 -32.11
CA LYS A 284 19.05 -15.85 -33.43
C LYS A 284 18.28 -14.99 -34.43
N LEU A 285 19.01 -14.26 -35.27
CA LEU A 285 18.39 -13.45 -36.32
C LEU A 285 17.73 -14.36 -37.35
N LEU A 286 16.43 -14.15 -37.61
CA LEU A 286 15.70 -14.84 -38.68
C LEU A 286 15.99 -14.20 -40.05
N GLU A 287 16.18 -12.89 -40.06
CA GLU A 287 16.47 -12.07 -41.23
C GLU A 287 17.74 -11.24 -40.99
N PRO A 288 18.46 -10.82 -42.05
CA PRO A 288 19.63 -9.97 -41.88
C PRO A 288 19.23 -8.61 -41.29
N LEU A 289 20.02 -8.12 -40.33
CA LEU A 289 19.82 -6.81 -39.72
C LEU A 289 20.38 -5.76 -40.67
N VAL A 290 19.54 -4.86 -41.18
CA VAL A 290 19.93 -3.80 -42.12
C VAL A 290 19.79 -2.45 -41.43
N ASP A 291 20.82 -1.62 -41.51
CA ASP A 291 20.76 -0.24 -41.01
C ASP A 291 19.76 0.59 -41.84
N ALA A 292 18.78 1.21 -41.18
CA ALA A 292 17.72 1.93 -41.86
C ALA A 292 18.20 3.19 -42.61
N ALA A 293 19.26 3.84 -42.12
CA ALA A 293 19.83 5.04 -42.72
C ALA A 293 20.72 4.68 -43.93
N THR A 294 21.68 3.78 -43.74
CA THR A 294 22.68 3.46 -44.78
C THR A 294 22.22 2.38 -45.74
N GLY A 295 21.27 1.52 -45.35
CA GLY A 295 20.86 0.34 -46.11
C GLY A 295 21.91 -0.77 -46.13
N GLN A 296 22.96 -0.68 -45.30
CA GLN A 296 24.00 -1.71 -45.21
C GLN A 296 23.57 -2.83 -44.26
N VAL A 297 23.91 -4.07 -44.62
CA VAL A 297 23.74 -5.23 -43.74
C VAL A 297 24.77 -5.10 -42.61
N VAL A 298 24.27 -4.96 -41.38
CA VAL A 298 25.09 -4.81 -40.17
C VAL A 298 25.21 -6.11 -39.38
N ALA A 299 24.32 -7.07 -39.61
CA ALA A 299 24.45 -8.44 -39.16
C ALA A 299 23.74 -9.41 -40.13
N GLU A 300 24.37 -10.53 -40.43
CA GLU A 300 23.80 -11.55 -41.32
C GLU A 300 22.71 -12.38 -40.62
N ALA A 301 21.79 -12.92 -41.42
CA ALA A 301 20.82 -13.90 -40.94
C ALA A 301 21.52 -15.10 -40.27
N ASP A 302 20.80 -15.80 -39.39
CA ASP A 302 21.30 -16.91 -38.57
C ASP A 302 22.41 -16.58 -37.57
N THR A 303 22.89 -15.33 -37.54
CA THR A 303 23.86 -14.89 -36.53
C THR A 303 23.19 -14.76 -35.18
N LYS A 304 23.78 -15.38 -34.14
CA LYS A 304 23.37 -15.19 -32.75
C LYS A 304 24.05 -13.93 -32.20
N LEU A 305 23.28 -12.86 -32.02
CA LEU A 305 23.81 -11.59 -31.49
C LEU A 305 24.12 -11.73 -29.99
N THR A 306 25.40 -11.55 -29.64
CA THR A 306 25.80 -11.35 -28.25
C THR A 306 25.56 -9.90 -27.82
N VAL A 307 25.35 -9.66 -26.52
CA VAL A 307 25.17 -8.30 -25.97
C VAL A 307 26.31 -7.37 -26.36
N ARG A 308 27.55 -7.88 -26.42
CA ARG A 308 28.73 -7.10 -26.82
C ARG A 308 28.66 -6.67 -28.28
N GLN A 309 28.28 -7.57 -29.18
CA GLN A 309 28.12 -7.25 -30.60
C GLN A 309 26.96 -6.26 -30.80
N ALA A 310 25.81 -6.48 -30.15
CA ALA A 310 24.67 -5.58 -30.26
C ALA A 310 24.99 -4.17 -29.73
N ARG A 311 25.75 -4.04 -28.64
CA ARG A 311 26.22 -2.73 -28.15
C ARG A 311 27.17 -2.05 -29.14
N LYS A 312 28.10 -2.79 -29.74
CA LYS A 312 29.01 -2.26 -30.76
C LYS A 312 28.24 -1.77 -31.99
N LEU A 313 27.21 -2.51 -32.41
CA LEU A 313 26.34 -2.11 -33.51
C LEU A 313 25.53 -0.85 -33.16
N ALA A 314 25.06 -0.72 -31.91
CA ALA A 314 24.33 0.45 -31.45
C ALA A 314 25.16 1.75 -31.39
N GLU A 315 26.50 1.67 -31.44
CA GLU A 315 27.37 2.85 -31.56
C GLU A 315 27.27 3.50 -32.95
N THR A 316 27.04 2.69 -34.00
CA THR A 316 27.03 3.14 -35.40
C THR A 316 25.62 3.17 -36.00
N THR A 317 24.74 2.27 -35.57
CA THR A 317 23.41 2.05 -36.13
C THR A 317 22.34 2.31 -35.07
N ARG A 318 21.49 3.31 -35.31
CA ARG A 318 20.41 3.67 -34.38
C ARG A 318 19.12 2.89 -34.66
N ASP A 319 18.72 2.85 -35.93
CA ASP A 319 17.49 2.22 -36.38
C ASP A 319 17.81 1.12 -37.39
N VAL A 320 17.07 0.02 -37.32
CA VAL A 320 17.23 -1.14 -38.19
C VAL A 320 15.93 -1.42 -38.93
N LEU A 321 16.03 -1.81 -40.20
CA LEU A 321 14.90 -2.32 -40.96
C LEU A 321 14.52 -3.70 -40.43
N VAL A 322 13.22 -3.96 -40.43
CA VAL A 322 12.64 -5.20 -39.94
C VAL A 322 11.63 -5.74 -40.95
N GLY A 323 11.51 -7.05 -41.01
CA GLY A 323 10.50 -7.73 -41.80
C GLY A 323 9.16 -7.79 -41.08
N ARG A 324 8.15 -8.34 -41.76
CA ARG A 324 6.84 -8.63 -41.15
C ARG A 324 6.94 -9.63 -40.00
N ALA A 325 7.87 -10.58 -40.08
CA ALA A 325 8.09 -11.58 -39.05
C ALA A 325 8.42 -10.96 -37.67
N ASP A 326 9.06 -9.79 -37.63
CA ASP A 326 9.35 -9.07 -36.39
C ASP A 326 8.14 -8.35 -35.78
N LEU A 327 7.15 -8.03 -36.61
CA LEU A 327 5.93 -7.30 -36.24
C LEU A 327 4.81 -8.24 -35.80
N LEU A 328 4.65 -9.36 -36.50
CA LEU A 328 3.59 -10.33 -36.22
C LEU A 328 3.74 -10.93 -34.83
N GLY A 329 2.62 -11.11 -34.14
CA GLY A 329 2.58 -11.65 -32.77
C GLY A 329 3.03 -10.66 -31.68
N ARG A 330 3.40 -9.42 -32.03
CA ARG A 330 3.56 -8.33 -31.06
C ARG A 330 2.21 -7.75 -30.68
N PHE A 331 2.15 -7.12 -29.51
CA PHE A 331 0.93 -6.48 -29.02
C PHE A 331 1.03 -4.97 -29.18
N VAL A 332 -0.06 -4.35 -29.64
CA VAL A 332 -0.16 -2.89 -29.79
C VAL A 332 -0.13 -2.23 -28.40
N ALA A 333 0.65 -1.17 -28.24
CA ALA A 333 0.81 -0.50 -26.94
C ALA A 333 -0.15 0.68 -26.71
N GLU A 334 -0.66 1.27 -27.78
CA GLU A 334 -1.51 2.47 -27.76
C GLU A 334 -2.68 2.26 -28.73
N ASP A 335 -3.83 2.87 -28.45
CA ASP A 335 -4.96 2.84 -29.38
C ASP A 335 -4.57 3.55 -30.68
N ILE A 336 -4.76 2.86 -31.81
CA ILE A 336 -4.50 3.42 -33.13
C ILE A 336 -5.83 3.83 -33.71
N VAL A 337 -6.06 5.14 -33.75
CA VAL A 337 -7.33 5.73 -34.21
C VAL A 337 -7.10 6.61 -35.43
N ASN A 338 -8.10 6.65 -36.32
CA ASN A 338 -8.17 7.67 -37.35
C ASN A 338 -8.70 8.97 -36.73
N GLU A 339 -7.84 9.98 -36.64
CA GLU A 339 -8.21 11.28 -36.05
C GLU A 339 -9.33 12.02 -36.81
N ALA A 340 -9.55 11.71 -38.09
CA ALA A 340 -10.57 12.37 -38.91
C ALA A 340 -11.94 11.68 -38.83
N THR A 341 -11.99 10.35 -38.73
CA THR A 341 -13.25 9.58 -38.70
C THR A 341 -13.63 9.09 -37.31
N GLY A 342 -12.69 9.05 -36.38
CA GLY A 342 -12.85 8.43 -35.06
C GLY A 342 -12.87 6.90 -35.09
N GLU A 343 -12.57 6.29 -36.25
CA GLU A 343 -12.50 4.84 -36.39
C GLU A 343 -11.28 4.29 -35.66
N ILE A 344 -11.47 3.25 -34.85
CA ILE A 344 -10.40 2.56 -34.12
C ILE A 344 -9.87 1.43 -35.00
N TYR A 345 -8.60 1.53 -35.40
CA TYR A 345 -7.92 0.52 -36.20
C TYR A 345 -7.33 -0.62 -35.37
N ALA A 346 -6.87 -0.31 -34.14
CA ALA A 346 -6.42 -1.31 -33.18
C ALA A 346 -6.52 -0.73 -31.76
N GLU A 347 -6.91 -1.55 -30.80
CA GLU A 347 -6.92 -1.20 -29.38
C GLU A 347 -5.61 -1.64 -28.69
N ALA A 348 -5.22 -0.94 -27.62
CA ALA A 348 -4.07 -1.30 -26.81
C ALA A 348 -4.24 -2.71 -26.20
N GLY A 349 -3.21 -3.53 -26.34
CA GLY A 349 -3.22 -4.93 -25.92
C GLY A 349 -3.72 -5.92 -26.97
N GLU A 350 -4.10 -5.47 -28.17
CA GLU A 350 -4.41 -6.39 -29.28
C GLU A 350 -3.14 -6.92 -29.96
N GLU A 351 -3.16 -8.19 -30.35
CA GLU A 351 -2.07 -8.84 -31.08
C GLU A 351 -2.02 -8.40 -32.55
N LEU A 352 -0.84 -8.14 -33.11
CA LEU A 352 -0.64 -7.84 -34.51
C LEU A 352 -0.65 -9.14 -35.34
N ALA A 353 -1.84 -9.52 -35.79
CA ALA A 353 -2.04 -10.57 -36.79
C ALA A 353 -1.90 -10.01 -38.22
N GLU A 354 -1.68 -10.89 -39.21
CA GLU A 354 -1.48 -10.50 -40.62
C GLU A 354 -2.61 -9.60 -41.15
N ALA A 355 -3.86 -9.95 -40.83
CA ALA A 355 -5.03 -9.18 -41.26
C ALA A 355 -5.04 -7.75 -40.68
N ARG A 356 -4.65 -7.59 -39.42
CA ARG A 356 -4.61 -6.29 -38.72
C ARG A 356 -3.44 -5.46 -39.23
N LEU A 357 -2.25 -6.05 -39.39
CA LEU A 357 -1.09 -5.36 -39.95
C LEU A 357 -1.37 -4.86 -41.37
N ALA A 358 -2.00 -5.68 -42.21
CA ALA A 358 -2.41 -5.28 -43.55
C ALA A 358 -3.44 -4.15 -43.54
N ALA A 359 -4.42 -4.18 -42.62
CA ALA A 359 -5.40 -3.10 -42.47
C ALA A 359 -4.73 -1.78 -42.02
N LEU A 360 -3.78 -1.83 -41.09
CA LEU A 360 -3.01 -0.66 -40.65
C LEU A 360 -2.16 -0.07 -41.78
N GLU A 361 -1.53 -0.92 -42.60
CA GLU A 361 -0.77 -0.50 -43.78
C GLU A 361 -1.68 0.14 -44.85
N GLN A 362 -2.88 -0.42 -45.09
CA GLN A 362 -3.88 0.15 -46.00
C GLN A 362 -4.43 1.49 -45.51
N ALA A 363 -4.57 1.64 -44.19
CA ALA A 363 -4.96 2.89 -43.55
C ALA A 363 -3.84 3.95 -43.56
N GLY A 364 -2.63 3.60 -44.03
CA GLY A 364 -1.50 4.53 -44.11
C GLY A 364 -0.83 4.81 -42.76
N VAL A 365 -0.96 3.92 -41.78
CA VAL A 365 -0.33 4.08 -40.47
C VAL A 365 1.19 4.03 -40.61
N THR A 366 1.87 5.11 -40.18
CA THR A 366 3.33 5.22 -40.29
C THR A 366 4.07 5.04 -38.97
N ARG A 367 3.37 5.08 -37.84
CA ARG A 367 3.91 4.87 -36.49
C ARG A 367 3.11 3.77 -35.81
N LEU A 368 3.80 2.72 -35.40
CA LEU A 368 3.20 1.55 -34.74
C LEU A 368 3.93 1.27 -33.41
N PRO A 369 3.40 1.79 -32.29
CA PRO A 369 3.92 1.49 -30.96
C PRO A 369 3.47 0.09 -30.51
N THR A 370 4.44 -0.74 -30.12
CA THR A 370 4.19 -2.12 -29.63
C THR A 370 4.81 -2.33 -28.26
N LEU A 371 4.31 -3.29 -27.50
CA LEU A 371 4.86 -3.63 -26.18
C LEU A 371 6.23 -4.31 -26.31
N ALA A 372 7.17 -3.89 -25.47
CA ALA A 372 8.51 -4.45 -25.35
C ALA A 372 8.50 -5.68 -24.44
N ILE A 373 7.82 -6.75 -24.89
CA ILE A 373 7.61 -7.99 -24.11
C ILE A 373 8.16 -9.21 -24.85
N ASP A 374 8.35 -10.31 -24.12
CA ASP A 374 8.58 -11.61 -24.72
C ASP A 374 7.27 -12.14 -25.33
N GLN A 375 7.33 -12.49 -26.62
CA GLN A 375 6.17 -12.95 -27.37
C GLN A 375 5.59 -14.28 -26.87
N GLN A 376 6.34 -15.06 -26.06
CA GLN A 376 5.85 -16.34 -25.56
C GLN A 376 4.74 -16.23 -24.50
N ASN A 377 4.74 -15.17 -23.69
CA ASN A 377 3.86 -15.07 -22.52
C ASN A 377 2.77 -13.99 -22.64
N GLY A 378 2.86 -13.11 -23.64
CA GLY A 378 1.95 -11.98 -23.79
C GLY A 378 2.09 -10.93 -22.67
N PRO A 379 1.29 -9.85 -22.73
CA PRO A 379 1.24 -8.81 -21.70
C PRO A 379 0.38 -9.16 -20.48
#